data_AF-A0A8J5KQZ3-F1
#
_entry.id   AF-A0A8J5KQZ3-F1
#
_cell.length_a   1.000
_cell.length_b   1.000
_cell.length_c   1.000
_cell.angle_alpha   90.00
_cell.angle_beta   90.00
_cell.angle_gamma   90.00
#
_symmetry.space_group_name_H-M   'P 1'
#
loop_
_entity.id
_entity.type
_entity.pdbx_description
1 polymer ?
#
loop_
_entity_poly.entity_id
_entity_poly.type
_entity_poly.pdbx_seq_one_letter_code
_entity_poly.pdbx_strand_id
1 'polypeptide(L)'
;MKAYSSIWNGDSWATQGGRVKIDWKRAPFAARYQQVNLRTCPWYSQGSTAQCSANTPANWWTAPAYSRLNYAQQGQLMWVRNKHMIYDYCRDSKRFKGAMPPECSLPLY
;
A
#
# COMPACT_ATOMS: atom_id res chain seq x y z
N MET A 1 -4.90 13.79 2.50
CA MET A 1 -5.55 12.48 2.23
C MET A 1 -6.40 12.08 3.44
N LYS A 2 -7.38 11.19 3.26
CA LYS A 2 -8.19 10.61 4.35
C LYS A 2 -8.05 9.07 4.32
N ALA A 3 -8.17 8.42 5.48
CA ALA A 3 -8.22 6.97 5.56
C ALA A 3 -9.66 6.47 5.35
N TYR A 4 -9.81 5.37 4.61
CA TYR A 4 -11.10 4.73 4.33
C TYR A 4 -10.98 3.23 4.55
N SER A 5 -12.09 2.59 4.95
CA SER A 5 -12.20 1.14 5.00
C SER A 5 -13.61 0.74 4.55
N SER A 6 -13.72 -0.30 3.73
CA SER A 6 -15.00 -0.79 3.21
C SER A 6 -14.93 -2.29 2.93
N ILE A 7 -16.07 -2.95 3.08
CA ILE A 7 -16.34 -4.28 2.54
C ILE A 7 -17.41 -4.10 1.46
N TRP A 8 -17.12 -4.56 0.25
CA TRP A 8 -18.02 -4.36 -0.90
C TRP A 8 -17.83 -5.47 -1.95
N ASN A 9 -18.81 -5.62 -2.84
CA ASN A 9 -18.80 -6.64 -3.88
C ASN A 9 -17.99 -6.18 -5.11
N GLY A 10 -16.85 -6.84 -5.37
CA GLY A 10 -15.99 -6.63 -6.54
C GLY A 10 -16.11 -7.68 -7.65
N ASP A 11 -17.27 -8.30 -7.84
CA ASP A 11 -17.51 -9.44 -8.76
C ASP A 11 -16.96 -9.30 -10.18
N SER A 12 -16.82 -8.07 -10.70
CA SER A 12 -16.30 -7.86 -12.05
C SER A 12 -14.80 -8.16 -12.17
N TRP A 13 -14.04 -8.23 -11.06
CA TRP A 13 -12.59 -8.38 -11.10
C TRP A 13 -11.95 -9.15 -9.93
N ALA A 14 -12.57 -9.20 -8.75
CA ALA A 14 -11.90 -9.55 -7.49
C ALA A 14 -11.35 -10.99 -7.45
N THR A 15 -12.15 -12.00 -7.80
CA THR A 15 -11.75 -13.42 -7.68
C THR A 15 -11.48 -14.02 -9.05
N GLN A 16 -10.24 -14.46 -9.28
CA GLN A 16 -9.77 -14.98 -10.58
C GLN A 16 -10.08 -14.05 -11.76
N GLY A 17 -9.84 -12.75 -11.60
CA GLY A 17 -10.15 -11.74 -12.63
C GLY A 17 -11.65 -11.62 -12.90
N GLY A 18 -12.50 -11.90 -11.92
CA GLY A 18 -13.96 -11.83 -12.02
C GLY A 18 -14.64 -13.12 -12.51
N ARG A 19 -13.91 -14.22 -12.70
CA ARG A 19 -14.51 -15.51 -13.12
C ARG A 19 -15.37 -16.15 -12.03
N VAL A 20 -14.97 -16.02 -10.78
CA VAL A 20 -15.70 -16.58 -9.63
C VAL A 20 -16.53 -15.47 -9.00
N LYS A 21 -17.86 -15.66 -8.96
CA LYS A 21 -18.82 -14.70 -8.41
C LYS A 21 -19.12 -14.99 -6.94
N ILE A 22 -19.55 -13.96 -6.23
CA ILE A 22 -20.01 -14.08 -4.85
C ILE A 22 -21.21 -15.04 -4.76
N ASP A 23 -21.20 -15.90 -3.76
CA ASP A 23 -22.33 -16.74 -3.40
C ASP A 23 -23.10 -16.11 -2.24
N TRP A 24 -24.16 -15.35 -2.57
CA TRP A 24 -24.97 -14.64 -1.58
C TRP A 24 -25.65 -15.54 -0.55
N LYS A 25 -25.77 -16.85 -0.81
CA LYS A 25 -26.29 -17.81 0.19
C LYS A 25 -25.35 -17.95 1.40
N ARG A 26 -24.09 -17.52 1.29
CA ARG A 26 -23.08 -17.54 2.36
C ARG A 26 -23.02 -16.24 3.17
N ALA A 27 -23.93 -15.30 2.93
CA ALA A 27 -24.04 -14.09 3.72
C ALA A 27 -24.41 -14.40 5.20
N PRO A 28 -24.03 -13.55 6.17
CA PRO A 28 -23.36 -12.26 6.00
C PRO A 28 -21.84 -12.37 5.81
N PHE A 29 -21.29 -11.52 4.93
CA PHE A 29 -19.85 -11.32 4.81
C PHE A 29 -19.41 -10.25 5.80
N ALA A 30 -18.54 -10.61 6.75
CA ALA A 30 -18.13 -9.71 7.82
C ALA A 30 -16.60 -9.54 7.85
N ALA A 31 -16.15 -8.29 7.87
CA ALA A 31 -14.77 -7.92 8.19
C ALA A 31 -14.76 -7.22 9.56
N ARG A 32 -13.88 -7.66 10.46
CA ARG A 32 -13.73 -7.07 11.81
C ARG A 32 -12.39 -6.37 11.89
N TYR A 33 -12.41 -5.14 12.38
CA TYR A 33 -11.22 -4.32 12.59
C TYR A 33 -11.09 -4.05 14.09
N GLN A 34 -9.86 -4.15 14.60
CA GLN A 34 -9.52 -3.84 15.97
C GLN A 34 -8.21 -3.06 15.98
N GLN A 35 -7.98 -2.28 17.04
CA GLN A 35 -6.71 -1.57 17.28
C GLN A 35 -6.27 -0.65 16.12
N VAL A 36 -7.23 0.04 15.48
CA VAL A 36 -6.95 1.01 14.41
C VAL A 36 -6.35 2.28 15.00
N ASN A 37 -5.03 2.33 15.11
CA ASN A 37 -4.28 3.45 15.66
C ASN A 37 -3.57 4.22 14.54
N LEU A 38 -4.16 5.34 14.12
CA LEU A 38 -3.59 6.20 13.08
C LEU A 38 -2.74 7.30 13.73
N ARG A 39 -1.42 7.22 13.55
CA ARG A 39 -0.49 8.33 13.86
C ARG A 39 -0.24 9.11 12.58
N THR A 40 -0.92 10.24 12.43
CA THR A 40 -0.91 11.03 11.20
C THR A 40 -0.43 12.45 11.48
N CYS A 41 0.03 13.12 10.42
CA CYS A 41 0.14 14.56 10.44
C CYS A 41 -1.11 15.16 9.78
N PRO A 42 -1.97 15.87 10.53
CA PRO A 42 -3.21 16.40 10.02
C PRO A 42 -2.97 17.57 9.05
N TRP A 43 -3.83 17.65 8.03
CA TRP A 43 -3.82 18.74 7.07
C TRP A 43 -4.86 19.79 7.46
N TYR A 44 -4.43 21.02 7.72
CA TYR A 44 -5.30 22.16 8.00
C TYR A 44 -5.20 23.25 6.94
N SER A 45 -3.98 23.51 6.45
CA SER A 45 -3.70 24.54 5.45
C SER A 45 -2.45 24.18 4.66
N GLN A 46 -2.07 25.01 3.68
CA GLN A 46 -0.83 24.83 2.92
C GLN A 46 0.42 24.76 3.81
N GLY A 47 0.40 25.41 4.98
CA GLY A 47 1.50 25.36 5.95
C GLY A 47 1.70 23.98 6.59
N SER A 48 0.69 23.10 6.53
CA SER A 48 0.76 21.77 7.13
C SER A 48 1.86 20.91 6.49
N THR A 49 2.15 21.03 5.19
CA THR A 49 3.24 20.25 4.56
C THR A 49 4.57 20.49 5.27
N ALA A 50 4.95 21.76 5.43
CA ALA A 50 6.21 22.14 6.05
C ALA A 50 6.26 21.71 7.52
N GLN A 51 5.13 21.78 8.22
CA GLN A 51 5.02 21.29 9.59
C GLN A 51 5.18 19.77 9.68
N CYS A 52 4.59 19.01 8.75
CA CYS A 52 4.65 17.54 8.73
C CYS A 52 6.01 16.99 8.29
N SER A 53 6.74 17.74 7.47
CA SER A 53 8.09 17.37 7.01
C SER A 53 9.20 17.95 7.88
N ALA A 54 8.87 18.79 8.87
CA ALA A 54 9.86 19.36 9.78
C ALA A 54 10.54 18.24 10.58
N ASN A 55 11.89 18.29 10.62
CA ASN A 55 12.70 17.36 11.40
C ASN A 55 12.61 17.68 12.89
N THR A 56 11.59 17.14 13.55
CA THR A 56 11.32 17.33 14.97
C THR A 56 11.07 15.98 15.64
N PRO A 57 11.31 15.83 16.95
CA PRO A 57 10.99 14.58 17.67
C PRO A 57 9.52 14.17 17.57
N ALA A 58 8.60 15.13 17.44
CA ALA A 58 7.18 14.87 17.26
C ALA A 58 6.88 14.19 15.91
N ASN A 59 7.61 14.57 14.86
CA ASN A 59 7.53 13.98 13.53
C ASN A 59 8.58 12.86 13.38
N TRP A 60 8.50 11.83 14.23
CA TRP A 60 9.48 10.74 14.28
C TRP A 60 9.76 10.10 12.91
N TRP A 61 8.79 10.08 11.99
CA TRP A 61 8.90 9.55 10.63
C TRP A 61 9.91 10.32 9.76
N THR A 62 10.29 11.54 10.15
CA THR A 62 11.28 12.36 9.43
C THR A 62 12.72 12.03 9.83
N ALA A 63 12.95 11.23 10.88
CA ALA A 63 14.29 10.91 11.31
C ALA A 63 15.02 10.04 10.26
N PRO A 64 16.35 10.16 10.10
CA PRO A 64 17.12 9.41 9.10
C PRO A 64 16.94 7.89 9.16
N ALA A 65 16.63 7.33 10.33
CA ALA A 65 16.37 5.90 10.50
C ALA A 65 15.10 5.42 9.77
N TYR A 66 14.17 6.33 9.43
CA TYR A 66 12.91 6.04 8.75
C TYR A 66 12.89 6.53 7.29
N SER A 67 13.98 7.13 6.79
CA SER A 67 14.06 7.56 5.39
C SER A 67 14.12 6.39 4.40
N ARG A 68 14.53 5.21 4.89
CA ARG A 68 14.65 3.97 4.11
C ARG A 68 14.49 2.73 4.98
N LEU A 69 14.18 1.60 4.35
CA LEU A 69 14.18 0.30 5.03
C LEU A 69 15.61 -0.10 5.43
N ASN A 70 15.77 -0.71 6.60
CA ASN A 70 17.04 -1.33 6.98
C ASN A 70 17.27 -2.67 6.25
N TYR A 71 18.50 -3.19 6.25
CA TYR A 71 18.85 -4.41 5.49
C TYR A 71 17.97 -5.63 5.83
N ALA A 72 17.57 -5.81 7.08
CA ALA A 72 16.70 -6.91 7.47
C ALA A 72 15.28 -6.76 6.87
N GLN A 73 14.71 -5.55 6.93
CA GLN A 73 13.41 -5.23 6.32
C GLN A 73 13.44 -5.39 4.79
N GLN A 74 14.54 -5.00 4.15
CA GLN A 74 14.76 -5.20 2.72
C GLN A 74 14.79 -6.69 2.37
N GLY A 75 15.50 -7.50 3.16
CA GLY A 75 15.51 -8.96 3.03
C GLY A 75 14.10 -9.59 3.12
N GLN A 76 13.30 -9.14 4.07
CA GLN A 76 11.90 -9.57 4.22
C GLN A 76 11.04 -9.17 3.02
N LEU A 77 11.17 -7.93 2.54
CA LEU A 77 10.46 -7.47 1.35
C LEU A 77 10.82 -8.32 0.13
N MET A 78 12.11 -8.61 -0.09
CA MET A 78 12.56 -9.48 -1.19
C MET A 78 12.01 -10.90 -1.06
N TRP A 79 11.98 -11.46 0.16
CA TRP A 79 11.38 -12.78 0.39
C TRP A 79 9.89 -12.80 0.02
N VAL A 80 9.11 -11.79 0.43
CA VAL A 80 7.69 -11.67 0.04
C VAL A 80 7.53 -11.57 -1.47
N ARG A 81 8.32 -10.70 -2.13
CA ARG A 81 8.28 -10.55 -3.59
C ARG A 81 8.63 -11.85 -4.32
N ASN A 82 9.61 -12.61 -3.83
CA ASN A 82 10.07 -13.83 -4.48
C ASN A 82 9.16 -15.05 -4.23
N LYS A 83 8.43 -15.07 -3.11
CA LYS A 83 7.67 -16.26 -2.67
C LYS A 83 6.15 -16.12 -2.71
N HIS A 84 5.63 -14.90 -2.63
CA HIS A 84 4.19 -14.66 -2.43
C HIS A 84 3.56 -13.70 -3.43
N MET A 85 4.35 -12.98 -4.22
CA MET A 85 3.82 -12.02 -5.21
C MET A 85 3.34 -12.74 -6.48
N ILE A 86 2.04 -12.65 -6.75
CA ILE A 86 1.40 -13.27 -7.92
C ILE A 86 1.17 -12.29 -9.09
N TYR A 87 1.28 -10.99 -8.84
CA TYR A 87 1.16 -9.93 -9.85
C TYR A 87 2.07 -8.76 -9.48
N ASP A 88 2.77 -8.21 -10.47
CA ASP A 88 3.64 -7.04 -10.34
C ASP A 88 3.45 -6.15 -11.58
N TYR A 89 2.89 -4.96 -11.39
CA TYR A 89 2.63 -4.05 -12.51
C TYR A 89 3.92 -3.59 -13.19
N CYS A 90 5.05 -3.53 -12.46
CA CYS A 90 6.35 -3.18 -13.02
C CYS A 90 6.82 -4.19 -14.08
N ARG A 91 6.32 -5.44 -14.01
CA ARG A 91 6.63 -6.52 -14.94
C ARG A 91 5.51 -6.78 -15.96
N ASP A 92 4.43 -6.01 -15.92
CA ASP A 92 3.28 -6.15 -16.80
C ASP A 92 3.51 -5.42 -18.13
N SER A 93 4.36 -6.03 -18.97
CA SER A 93 4.69 -5.47 -20.29
C SER A 93 3.48 -5.34 -21.22
N LYS A 94 2.45 -6.18 -21.03
CA LYS A 94 1.19 -6.10 -21.80
C LYS A 94 0.43 -4.81 -21.47
N ARG A 95 0.26 -4.52 -20.18
CA ARG A 95 -0.45 -3.32 -19.72
C ARG A 95 0.24 -2.04 -20.17
N PHE A 96 1.56 -2.01 -20.12
CA PHE A 96 2.34 -0.81 -20.45
C PHE A 96 2.98 -0.84 -21.83
N LYS A 97 2.54 -1.73 -22.73
CA LYS A 97 3.04 -1.83 -24.12
C LYS A 97 4.57 -1.91 -24.23
N GLY A 98 5.19 -2.62 -23.30
CA GLY A 98 6.65 -2.78 -23.20
C GLY A 98 7.38 -1.62 -22.51
N ALA A 99 6.72 -0.51 -22.18
CA ALA A 99 7.32 0.61 -21.47
C ALA A 99 7.23 0.39 -19.95
N MET A 100 8.37 0.23 -19.28
CA MET A 100 8.37 0.10 -17.82
C MET A 100 8.06 1.46 -17.16
N PRO A 101 7.17 1.51 -16.15
CA PRO A 101 6.95 2.73 -15.38
C PRO A 101 8.25 3.24 -14.73
N PRO A 102 8.56 4.55 -14.78
CA PRO A 102 9.85 5.09 -14.32
C PRO A 102 10.17 4.78 -12.85
N GLU A 103 9.15 4.71 -11.99
CA GLU A 103 9.29 4.41 -10.57
C GLU A 103 9.79 2.98 -10.32
N CYS A 104 9.62 2.06 -11.27
CA CYS A 104 10.00 0.66 -11.13
C CYS A 104 11.51 0.41 -11.22
N SER A 105 12.29 1.37 -11.74
CA SER A 105 13.76 1.31 -11.78
C SER A 105 14.41 2.07 -10.62
N LEU A 106 13.62 2.79 -9.82
CA LEU A 106 14.16 3.49 -8.66
C LEU A 106 14.67 2.48 -7.63
N PRO A 107 15.76 2.81 -6.90
CA PRO A 107 16.15 2.04 -5.73
C PRO A 107 14.92 1.83 -4.85
N LEU A 108 14.72 0.60 -4.38
CA LEU A 108 13.54 0.28 -3.57
C LEU A 108 13.51 1.06 -2.23
N TYR A 109 14.59 1.77 -1.88
CA TYR A 109 14.82 2.50 -0.63
C TYR A 109 16.23 3.13 -0.65
#